data_AF-A0A4R4VIL0-F1
#
_entry.id   AF-A0A4R4VIL0-F1
#
_cell.length_a   1.000
_cell.length_b   1.000
_cell.length_c   1.000
_cell.angle_alpha   90.00
_cell.angle_beta   90.00
_cell.angle_gamma   90.00
#
_symmetry.space_group_name_H-M   'P 1'
#
loop_
_entity.id
_entity.type
_entity.pdbx_description
1 polymer ?
#
loop_
_entity_poly.entity_id
_entity_poly.type
_entity_poly.pdbx_seq_one_letter_code
_entity_poly.pdbx_strand_id
1 'polypeptide(L)'
;MTHNRINPVIKLLIAAFAVLGLLGGGSAVVAPTATAAVAQACEVNGCDEARSSNEIWASLNYPSERGWVDWPDGQCNFAGGTYNNYEGQLPEGHNYLEFDVTPRECGAQRQAYRLVLDTTTNEVYFSPDHYGTFHLL
;
A
#
# COMPACT_ATOMS: atom_id res chain seq x y z
N MET A 1 42.94 56.17 -48.78
CA MET A 1 43.37 56.21 -47.37
C MET A 1 42.46 55.27 -46.59
N THR A 2 42.54 53.94 -46.65
CA THR A 2 43.63 52.98 -46.32
C THR A 2 44.23 53.17 -44.92
N HIS A 3 43.69 52.41 -43.97
CA HIS A 3 44.42 51.48 -43.08
C HIS A 3 43.54 50.20 -43.09
N ASN A 4 43.85 49.05 -43.70
CA ASN A 4 45.06 48.21 -43.71
C ASN A 4 45.50 47.95 -42.26
N ARG A 5 45.47 46.73 -41.69
CA ARG A 5 46.10 45.48 -42.16
C ARG A 5 45.60 44.29 -41.29
N ILE A 6 45.12 43.16 -41.84
CA ILE A 6 45.80 41.92 -42.31
C ILE A 6 45.36 40.71 -41.44
N ASN A 7 44.55 39.85 -42.05
CA ASN A 7 44.27 38.43 -41.78
C ASN A 7 45.56 37.59 -42.02
N PRO A 8 45.77 36.32 -41.57
CA PRO A 8 44.87 35.21 -41.95
C PRO A 8 44.90 33.88 -41.13
N VAL A 9 43.81 33.10 -41.26
CA VAL A 9 43.75 31.63 -41.44
C VAL A 9 44.20 30.71 -40.29
N ILE A 10 43.31 29.80 -39.87
CA ILE A 10 43.48 28.33 -39.86
C ILE A 10 42.08 27.69 -39.71
N LYS A 11 41.47 27.31 -40.84
CA LYS A 11 41.15 25.93 -41.28
C LYS A 11 39.92 25.27 -40.65
N LEU A 12 38.88 25.30 -41.49
CA LEU A 12 37.71 24.45 -41.61
C LEU A 12 37.96 22.97 -41.28
N LEU A 13 37.07 22.35 -40.49
CA LEU A 13 36.68 20.94 -40.66
C LEU A 13 35.18 20.81 -40.42
N ILE A 14 34.49 20.44 -41.50
CA ILE A 14 33.10 20.00 -41.55
C ILE A 14 33.10 18.52 -41.13
N ALA A 15 32.21 18.14 -40.23
CA ALA A 15 31.78 16.76 -40.09
C ALA A 15 30.25 16.74 -39.97
N ALA A 16 29.59 16.67 -41.12
CA ALA A 16 28.21 16.23 -41.22
C ALA A 16 28.21 14.71 -41.03
N PHE A 17 27.56 14.21 -39.99
CA PHE A 17 27.14 12.83 -39.91
C PHE A 17 25.61 12.80 -39.88
N ALA A 18 25.04 12.53 -41.05
CA ALA A 18 23.71 11.95 -41.14
C ALA A 18 23.82 10.50 -40.65
N VAL A 19 23.09 10.16 -39.59
CA VAL A 19 22.80 8.75 -39.26
C VAL A 19 21.29 8.58 -39.35
N LEU A 20 20.90 7.97 -40.46
CA LEU A 20 19.61 7.35 -40.66
C LEU A 20 19.60 6.06 -39.82
N GLY A 21 18.77 6.01 -38.79
CA GLY A 21 18.57 4.82 -37.96
C GLY A 21 17.08 4.57 -37.75
N LEU A 22 16.48 3.79 -38.66
CA LEU A 22 15.18 3.17 -38.45
C LEU A 22 15.35 1.93 -37.57
N LEU A 23 14.42 1.77 -36.61
CA LEU A 23 13.97 0.52 -35.99
C LEU A 23 14.92 -0.18 -35.01
N GLY A 24 14.53 -0.19 -33.73
CA GLY A 24 14.99 -1.21 -32.78
C GLY A 24 15.13 -0.70 -31.34
N GLY A 25 14.21 -1.12 -30.48
CA GLY A 25 14.40 -1.07 -29.02
C GLY A 25 13.92 0.23 -28.37
N GLY A 26 12.60 0.42 -28.27
CA GLY A 26 12.06 1.33 -27.28
C GLY A 26 12.55 0.88 -25.91
N SER A 27 13.44 1.64 -25.28
CA SER A 27 13.58 1.60 -23.84
C SER A 27 12.27 2.15 -23.29
N ALA A 28 11.31 1.27 -23.05
CA ALA A 28 10.24 1.55 -22.12
C ALA A 28 10.95 1.88 -20.80
N VAL A 29 11.04 3.17 -20.48
CA VAL A 29 11.22 3.60 -19.12
C VAL A 29 10.00 3.05 -18.39
N VAL A 30 10.13 1.87 -17.79
CA VAL A 30 9.14 1.35 -16.87
C VAL A 30 9.22 2.32 -15.69
N ALA A 31 8.34 3.32 -15.69
CA ALA A 31 8.12 4.10 -14.49
C ALA A 31 7.84 3.10 -13.37
N PRO A 32 8.39 3.28 -12.15
CA PRO A 32 7.96 2.46 -11.04
C PRO A 32 6.43 2.59 -10.99
N THR A 33 5.73 1.48 -11.19
CA THR A 33 4.30 1.40 -10.92
C THR A 33 4.13 1.91 -9.50
N ALA A 34 3.20 2.85 -9.29
CA ALA A 34 2.89 3.40 -7.97
C ALA A 34 2.96 2.29 -6.93
N THR A 35 3.86 2.45 -5.97
CA THR A 35 4.12 1.46 -4.92
C THR A 35 2.78 1.10 -4.30
N ALA A 36 2.46 -0.20 -4.29
CA ALA A 36 1.14 -0.67 -3.91
C ALA A 36 0.73 -0.07 -2.56
N ALA A 37 -0.46 0.51 -2.49
CA ALA A 37 -1.03 1.06 -1.27
C ALA A 37 -1.18 0.00 -0.15
N VAL A 38 -1.07 -1.29 -0.54
CA VAL A 38 -1.03 -2.46 0.33
C VAL A 38 0.18 -3.34 -0.02
N ALA A 39 0.96 -3.74 0.98
CA ALA A 39 1.96 -4.79 0.82
C ALA A 39 1.27 -6.14 0.60
N GLN A 40 1.65 -6.86 -0.46
CA GLN A 40 0.95 -8.09 -0.90
C GLN A 40 1.23 -9.34 -0.02
N ALA A 41 1.98 -9.16 1.07
CA ALA A 41 2.20 -10.19 2.08
C ALA A 41 2.47 -9.52 3.44
N CYS A 42 2.12 -10.24 4.50
CA CYS A 42 2.36 -9.82 5.87
C CYS A 42 3.64 -10.46 6.43
N GLU A 43 4.70 -9.66 6.48
CA GLU A 43 6.02 -10.05 7.00
C GLU A 43 6.48 -9.17 8.19
N VAL A 44 5.58 -8.35 8.72
CA VAL A 44 5.85 -7.42 9.83
C VAL A 44 5.50 -8.03 11.19
N ASN A 45 5.94 -7.39 12.27
CA ASN A 45 5.53 -7.80 13.62
C ASN A 45 4.01 -7.71 13.77
N GLY A 46 3.42 -8.70 14.45
CA GLY A 46 1.98 -8.79 14.66
C GLY A 46 1.22 -9.61 13.60
N CYS A 47 1.86 -10.01 12.48
CA CYS A 47 1.17 -10.81 11.45
C CYS A 47 0.64 -12.16 11.97
N ASP A 48 1.40 -12.86 12.83
CA ASP A 48 0.95 -14.15 13.38
C ASP A 48 -0.26 -13.99 14.31
N GLU A 49 -0.26 -12.95 15.13
CA GLU A 49 -1.40 -12.60 15.99
C GLU A 49 -2.61 -12.19 15.14
N ALA A 50 -2.38 -11.38 14.11
CA ALA A 50 -3.41 -10.95 13.17
C ALA A 50 -4.06 -12.15 12.45
N ARG A 51 -3.27 -13.14 12.01
CA ARG A 51 -3.81 -14.38 11.41
C ARG A 51 -4.62 -15.18 12.42
N SER A 52 -4.10 -15.39 13.63
CA SER A 52 -4.81 -16.13 14.68
C SER A 52 -6.12 -15.42 15.09
N SER A 53 -6.10 -14.10 15.24
CA SER A 53 -7.31 -13.33 15.51
C SER A 53 -8.28 -13.37 14.34
N ASN A 54 -7.79 -13.36 13.11
CA ASN A 54 -8.62 -13.45 11.91
C ASN A 54 -9.40 -14.77 11.84
N GLU A 55 -8.77 -15.89 12.19
CA GLU A 55 -9.45 -17.19 12.28
C GLU A 55 -10.60 -17.17 13.28
N ILE A 56 -10.42 -16.51 14.43
CA ILE A 56 -11.47 -16.39 15.44
C ILE A 56 -12.58 -15.45 14.93
N TRP A 57 -12.25 -14.30 14.35
CA TRP A 57 -13.26 -13.42 13.76
C TRP A 57 -14.06 -14.08 12.63
N ALA A 58 -13.39 -14.88 11.80
CA ALA A 58 -14.04 -15.70 10.78
C ALA A 58 -15.00 -16.72 11.41
N SER A 59 -14.61 -17.37 12.51
CA SER A 59 -15.49 -18.31 13.25
C SER A 59 -16.72 -17.63 13.86
N LEU A 60 -16.62 -16.33 14.14
CA LEU A 60 -17.70 -15.47 14.64
C LEU A 60 -18.48 -14.79 13.49
N ASN A 61 -18.16 -15.14 12.23
CA ASN A 61 -18.80 -14.63 11.03
C ASN A 61 -18.70 -13.10 10.87
N TYR A 62 -17.59 -12.49 11.33
CA TYR A 62 -17.26 -11.07 11.17
C TYR A 62 -18.44 -10.13 11.50
N PRO A 63 -18.81 -9.99 12.78
CA PRO A 63 -19.96 -9.17 13.17
C PRO A 63 -19.79 -7.73 12.69
N SER A 64 -20.81 -7.21 12.01
CA SER A 64 -20.81 -5.84 11.47
C SER A 64 -21.23 -4.79 12.49
N GLU A 65 -21.91 -5.21 13.57
CA GLU A 65 -22.31 -4.32 14.65
C GLU A 65 -21.09 -3.95 15.51
N ARG A 66 -20.95 -2.65 15.76
CA ARG A 66 -19.83 -2.14 16.56
C ARG A 66 -20.03 -2.50 18.03
N GLY A 67 -19.06 -3.20 18.63
CA GLY A 67 -19.15 -3.58 20.03
C GLY A 67 -18.05 -4.51 20.51
N TRP A 68 -18.08 -4.77 21.82
CA TRP A 68 -17.27 -5.81 22.45
C TRP A 68 -17.88 -7.18 22.16
N VAL A 69 -17.01 -8.13 21.87
CA VAL A 69 -17.35 -9.51 21.54
C VAL A 69 -16.57 -10.43 22.47
N ASP A 70 -17.26 -11.38 23.10
CA ASP A 70 -16.63 -12.37 23.98
C ASP A 70 -15.61 -13.21 23.19
N TRP A 71 -14.44 -13.43 23.80
CA TRP A 71 -13.33 -14.13 23.17
C TRP A 71 -13.10 -15.50 23.82
N PRO A 72 -12.58 -16.52 23.09
CA PRO A 72 -12.46 -17.89 23.61
C PRO A 72 -11.62 -18.07 24.87
N ASP A 73 -10.71 -17.14 25.17
CA ASP A 73 -9.85 -17.15 26.35
C ASP A 73 -10.47 -16.45 27.57
N GLY A 74 -11.73 -16.03 27.48
CA GLY A 74 -12.45 -15.30 28.52
C GLY A 74 -12.17 -13.80 28.53
N GLN A 75 -11.38 -13.30 27.59
CA GLN A 75 -11.25 -11.87 27.31
C GLN A 75 -12.37 -11.41 26.36
N CYS A 76 -12.30 -10.16 25.92
CA CYS A 76 -13.12 -9.65 24.82
C CYS A 76 -12.23 -9.09 23.72
N ASN A 77 -12.76 -9.05 22.51
CA ASN A 77 -12.18 -8.31 21.39
C ASN A 77 -13.22 -7.31 20.84
N PHE A 78 -12.82 -6.41 19.94
CA PHE A 78 -13.70 -5.32 19.50
C PHE A 78 -13.98 -5.37 18.01
N ALA A 79 -15.26 -5.49 17.66
CA ALA A 79 -15.75 -5.27 16.30
C ALA A 79 -15.94 -3.76 16.10
N GLY A 80 -15.20 -3.17 15.18
CA GLY A 80 -15.24 -1.73 14.92
C GLY A 80 -16.40 -1.30 14.02
N GLY A 81 -17.00 -2.25 13.29
CA GLY A 81 -18.04 -2.00 12.31
C GLY A 81 -17.44 -1.56 10.98
N THR A 82 -18.12 -0.66 10.26
CA THR A 82 -17.68 -0.21 8.94
C THR A 82 -16.37 0.58 8.97
N TYR A 83 -15.41 0.18 8.15
CA TYR A 83 -14.22 0.96 7.81
C TYR A 83 -14.44 1.70 6.48
N ASN A 84 -14.19 3.01 6.45
CA ASN A 84 -14.58 3.86 5.31
C ASN A 84 -13.46 4.11 4.30
N ASN A 85 -12.21 3.73 4.60
CA ASN A 85 -11.07 3.94 3.71
C ASN A 85 -10.94 5.39 3.20
N TYR A 86 -11.08 6.39 4.08
CA TYR A 86 -11.07 7.80 3.68
C TYR A 86 -9.74 8.25 3.06
N GLU A 87 -8.65 7.61 3.48
CA GLU A 87 -7.29 7.85 3.00
C GLU A 87 -6.98 7.14 1.67
N GLY A 88 -7.89 6.27 1.19
CA GLY A 88 -7.75 5.60 -0.11
C GLY A 88 -6.59 4.60 -0.18
N GLN A 89 -6.20 4.01 0.95
CA GLN A 89 -5.08 3.07 1.03
C GLN A 89 -5.47 1.63 0.64
N LEU A 90 -6.75 1.28 0.79
CA LEU A 90 -7.33 0.04 0.27
C LEU A 90 -8.04 0.30 -1.08
N PRO A 91 -8.36 -0.74 -1.87
CA PRO A 91 -9.10 -0.58 -3.13
C PRO A 91 -10.37 0.29 -3.00
N GLU A 92 -10.55 1.20 -3.97
CA GLU A 92 -11.73 2.06 -4.01
C GLU A 92 -12.99 1.30 -4.46
N GLY A 93 -14.18 1.76 -4.03
CA GLY A 93 -15.46 1.17 -4.42
C GLY A 93 -15.83 -0.14 -3.71
N HIS A 94 -15.03 -0.55 -2.74
CA HIS A 94 -15.22 -1.77 -1.94
C HIS A 94 -15.88 -1.44 -0.58
N ASN A 95 -16.34 -2.48 0.13
CA ASN A 95 -16.97 -2.37 1.43
C ASN A 95 -16.14 -3.07 2.49
N TYR A 96 -15.90 -2.42 3.63
CA TYR A 96 -14.98 -2.92 4.63
C TYR A 96 -15.57 -2.98 6.04
N LEU A 97 -15.15 -3.99 6.80
CA LEU A 97 -15.33 -4.07 8.25
C LEU A 97 -13.97 -4.01 8.94
N GLU A 98 -13.90 -3.36 10.10
CA GLU A 98 -12.71 -3.31 10.94
C GLU A 98 -12.86 -4.09 12.24
N PHE A 99 -11.75 -4.70 12.68
CA PHE A 99 -11.69 -5.46 13.93
C PHE A 99 -10.37 -5.17 14.67
N ASP A 100 -10.42 -5.24 16.00
CA ASP A 100 -9.21 -5.30 16.80
C ASP A 100 -8.55 -6.68 16.67
N VAL A 101 -7.21 -6.69 16.75
CA VAL A 101 -6.40 -7.92 16.68
C VAL A 101 -6.21 -8.54 18.06
N THR A 102 -5.85 -7.72 19.05
CA THR A 102 -5.43 -8.19 20.37
C THR A 102 -6.62 -8.25 21.33
N PRO A 103 -7.03 -9.45 21.80
CA PRO A 103 -8.05 -9.60 22.84
C PRO A 103 -7.56 -9.01 24.16
N ARG A 104 -8.49 -8.49 24.97
CA ARG A 104 -8.22 -7.75 26.21
C ARG A 104 -9.39 -7.84 27.19
N GLU A 105 -9.19 -7.37 28.41
CA GLU A 105 -10.30 -7.13 29.34
C GLU A 105 -11.43 -6.32 28.67
N CYS A 106 -12.67 -6.78 28.84
CA CYS A 106 -13.85 -6.16 28.25
C CYS A 106 -13.99 -4.70 28.71
N GLY A 107 -14.07 -3.77 27.77
CA GLY A 107 -14.13 -2.33 28.06
C GLY A 107 -12.77 -1.64 28.16
N ALA A 108 -11.66 -2.37 28.05
CA ALA A 108 -10.34 -1.77 28.13
C ALA A 108 -9.99 -0.94 26.87
N GLN A 109 -9.04 -0.01 27.00
CA GLN A 109 -8.61 0.86 25.88
C GLN A 109 -8.11 0.05 24.68
N ARG A 110 -8.71 0.19 23.49
CA ARG A 110 -8.27 -0.52 22.28
C ARG A 110 -6.80 -0.24 21.91
N GLN A 111 -6.13 -1.20 21.27
CA GLN A 111 -4.74 -1.06 20.80
C GLN A 111 -4.67 -0.47 19.38
N ALA A 112 -3.49 -0.50 18.76
CA ALA A 112 -3.27 0.06 17.42
C ALA A 112 -3.53 -0.95 16.29
N TYR A 113 -3.33 -2.25 16.55
CA TYR A 113 -3.44 -3.29 15.52
C TYR A 113 -4.89 -3.44 15.03
N ARG A 114 -5.04 -3.53 13.71
CA ARG A 114 -6.35 -3.63 13.04
C ARG A 114 -6.34 -4.73 12.00
N LEU A 115 -7.43 -5.47 11.94
CA LEU A 115 -7.85 -6.19 10.75
C LEU A 115 -8.86 -5.34 10.01
N VAL A 116 -8.78 -5.34 8.69
CA VAL A 116 -9.80 -4.80 7.80
C VAL A 116 -10.21 -5.88 6.83
N LEU A 117 -11.41 -6.40 6.97
CA LEU A 117 -12.02 -7.35 6.04
C LEU A 117 -12.62 -6.56 4.88
N ASP A 118 -12.22 -6.90 3.66
CA ASP A 118 -12.92 -6.55 2.45
C ASP A 118 -14.10 -7.49 2.25
N THR A 119 -15.31 -7.01 2.49
CA THR A 119 -16.53 -7.81 2.32
C THR A 119 -16.92 -7.99 0.85
N THR A 120 -16.28 -7.28 -0.08
CA THR A 120 -16.47 -7.45 -1.52
C THR A 120 -15.66 -8.65 -2.05
N THR A 121 -14.40 -8.80 -1.60
CA THR A 121 -13.48 -9.85 -2.10
C THR A 121 -13.23 -10.98 -1.09
N ASN A 122 -13.55 -10.77 0.19
CA ASN A 122 -13.16 -11.58 1.34
C ASN A 122 -11.65 -11.59 1.64
N GLU A 123 -10.91 -10.62 1.10
CA GLU A 123 -9.51 -10.39 1.51
C GLU A 123 -9.47 -9.73 2.89
N VAL A 124 -8.43 -10.04 3.67
CA VAL A 124 -8.21 -9.42 4.98
C VAL A 124 -6.88 -8.71 4.97
N TYR A 125 -6.91 -7.46 5.39
CA TYR A 125 -5.74 -6.60 5.50
C TYR A 125 -5.40 -6.41 6.98
N PHE A 126 -4.11 -6.52 7.32
CA PHE A 126 -3.59 -6.16 8.62
C PHE A 126 -2.96 -4.77 8.57
N SER A 127 -3.26 -3.95 9.56
CA SER A 127 -2.55 -2.71 9.84
C SER A 127 -1.90 -2.75 11.23
N PRO A 128 -0.56 -2.68 11.33
CA PRO A 128 0.15 -2.69 12.61
C PRO A 128 0.15 -1.33 13.32
N ASP A 129 -0.28 -0.26 12.66
CA ASP A 129 -0.02 1.12 13.07
C ASP A 129 -1.28 2.00 12.98
N HIS A 130 -2.44 1.39 13.19
CA HIS A 130 -3.73 2.09 13.23
C HIS A 130 -4.06 2.79 11.90
N TYR A 131 -4.09 1.99 10.83
CA TYR A 131 -4.38 2.35 9.44
C TYR A 131 -3.28 3.16 8.74
N GLY A 132 -2.07 3.26 9.31
CA GLY A 132 -0.94 3.93 8.66
C GLY A 132 -0.39 3.17 7.46
N THR A 133 -0.30 1.85 7.58
CA THR A 133 0.08 0.91 6.52
C THR A 133 -0.81 -0.33 6.53
N PHE A 134 -0.86 -1.00 5.38
CA PHE A 134 -1.65 -2.23 5.20
C PHE A 134 -0.82 -3.35 4.56
N HIS A 135 -1.05 -4.56 5.06
CA HIS A 135 -0.46 -5.80 4.57
C HIS A 135 -1.59 -6.79 4.30
N LEU A 136 -1.61 -7.42 3.12
CA LEU A 136 -2.50 -8.55 2.87
C LEU A 136 -2.07 -9.73 3.76
N LEU A 137 -3.04 -10.33 4.47
CA LEU A 137 -2.79 -11.41 5.44
C LEU A 137 -2.65 -12.79 4.84
#